data_AF-A0A119CYJ9-F1
#
_entry.id   AF-A0A119CYJ9-F1
#
_cell.length_a   1.000
_cell.length_b   1.000
_cell.length_c   1.000
_cell.angle_alpha   90.00
_cell.angle_beta   90.00
_cell.angle_gamma   90.00
#
_symmetry.space_group_name_H-M   'P 1'
#
loop_
_entity.id
_entity.type
_entity.pdbx_description
1 polymer ?
#
loop_
_entity_poly.entity_id
_entity_poly.type
_entity_poly.pdbx_seq_one_letter_code
_entity_poly.pdbx_strand_id
1 'polypeptide(L)'
;MEKNHMAAIIHQGLAKIDVIITDKQAVSIAKGIRGVMFQWHIYFGYAVGVFVFARFVYMAKFGLHYPSPFSRQATTKQKFQAWVYWVFYAGVALSVITGLLLKFGPEAIEQQAETIHKLALWYFIPFISLHLAGILVAESGNDKGIVSKMIGG
;
A
#
# COMPACT_ATOMS: atom_id res chain seq x y z
N MET A 1 1.96 -13.64 5.79
CA MET A 1 2.03 -15.11 5.89
C MET A 1 1.59 -15.57 7.28
N GLU A 2 0.83 -16.66 7.33
CA GLU A 2 0.41 -17.30 8.57
C GLU A 2 1.63 -18.00 9.24
N LYS A 3 1.71 -17.99 10.59
CA LYS A 3 2.91 -18.42 11.33
C LYS A 3 3.13 -19.93 11.23
N ASN A 4 2.06 -20.72 11.20
CA ASN A 4 2.15 -22.18 11.14
C ASN A 4 2.56 -22.61 9.73
N HIS A 5 2.06 -21.94 8.69
CA HIS A 5 2.52 -22.17 7.31
C HIS A 5 4.02 -21.87 7.15
N MET A 6 4.51 -20.75 7.69
CA MET A 6 5.94 -20.47 7.71
C MET A 6 6.73 -21.49 8.53
N ALA A 7 6.22 -21.89 9.70
CA ALA A 7 6.86 -22.91 10.52
C ALA A 7 6.98 -24.25 9.77
N ALA A 8 5.95 -24.65 9.01
CA ALA A 8 5.99 -25.85 8.18
C ALA A 8 7.08 -25.78 7.10
N ILE A 9 7.22 -24.64 6.42
CA ILE A 9 8.28 -24.41 5.43
C ILE A 9 9.68 -24.51 6.09
N ILE A 10 9.86 -23.88 7.26
CA ILE A 10 11.12 -23.90 8.01
C ILE A 10 11.47 -25.32 8.44
N HIS A 11 10.51 -26.06 9.01
CA HIS A 11 10.69 -27.43 9.43
C HIS A 11 11.08 -28.33 8.26
N GLN A 12 10.37 -28.24 7.12
CA GLN A 12 10.69 -29.01 5.93
C GLN A 12 12.05 -28.62 5.32
N GLY A 13 12.41 -27.34 5.35
CA GLY A 13 13.69 -26.85 4.84
C GLY A 13 14.89 -27.36 5.66
N LEU A 14 14.77 -27.34 6.99
CA LEU A 14 15.83 -27.81 7.89
C LEU A 14 15.96 -29.33 7.89
N ALA A 15 14.85 -30.07 7.76
CA ALA A 15 14.89 -31.52 7.64
C ALA A 15 15.66 -31.99 6.39
N LYS A 16 15.70 -31.21 5.30
CA LYS A 16 16.47 -31.53 4.08
C LYS A 16 17.99 -31.44 4.25
N ILE A 17 18.45 -30.80 5.32
CA ILE A 17 19.88 -30.71 5.69
C ILE A 17 20.17 -31.46 6.99
N ASP A 18 19.33 -32.46 7.30
CA ASP A 18 19.42 -33.33 8.48
C ASP A 18 19.34 -32.59 9.83
N VAL A 19 18.76 -31.38 9.83
CA VAL A 19 18.49 -30.60 11.05
C VAL A 19 17.04 -30.81 11.46
N ILE A 20 16.83 -31.64 12.49
CA ILE A 20 15.50 -31.90 13.06
C ILE A 20 15.22 -30.89 14.16
N ILE A 21 14.10 -30.17 14.03
CA ILE A 21 13.62 -29.23 15.04
C ILE A 21 12.20 -29.59 15.45
N THR A 22 11.80 -29.23 16.66
CA THR A 22 10.42 -29.37 17.13
C THR A 22 9.51 -28.32 16.48
N ASP A 23 8.21 -28.58 16.42
CA ASP A 23 7.20 -27.61 15.96
C ASP A 23 7.27 -26.30 16.74
N LYS A 24 7.53 -26.37 18.05
CA LYS A 24 7.70 -25.18 18.91
C LYS A 24 8.88 -24.33 18.46
N GLN A 25 10.00 -24.96 18.12
CA GLN A 25 11.18 -24.26 17.58
C GLN A 25 10.88 -23.66 16.20
N ALA A 26 10.19 -24.39 15.32
CA ALA A 26 9.79 -23.89 14.00
C ALA A 26 8.88 -22.66 14.09
N VAL A 27 7.89 -22.69 15.00
CA VAL A 27 7.00 -21.54 15.26
C VAL A 27 7.77 -20.37 15.88
N SER A 28 8.74 -20.62 16.75
CA SER A 28 9.59 -19.58 17.34
C SER A 28 10.41 -18.85 16.25
N ILE A 29 11.06 -19.61 15.36
CA ILE A 29 11.80 -19.06 14.22
C ILE A 29 10.85 -18.27 13.30
N ALA A 30 9.68 -18.83 12.98
CA ALA A 30 8.68 -18.16 12.15
C ALA A 30 8.22 -16.82 12.76
N LYS A 31 8.02 -16.75 14.08
CA LYS A 31 7.71 -15.50 14.79
C LYS A 31 8.86 -14.51 14.70
N GLY A 32 10.11 -14.95 14.85
CA GLY A 32 11.29 -14.10 14.73
C GLY A 32 11.37 -13.42 13.35
N ILE A 33 11.25 -14.20 12.27
CA ILE A 33 11.25 -13.68 10.89
C ILE A 33 10.08 -12.71 10.66
N ARG A 34 8.87 -13.09 11.10
CA ARG A 34 7.68 -12.22 11.00
C ARG A 34 7.86 -10.91 11.77
N GLY A 35 8.52 -10.95 12.93
CA GLY A 35 8.82 -9.77 13.73
C GLY A 35 9.67 -8.76 12.95
N VAL A 36 10.76 -9.22 12.31
CA VAL A 36 11.62 -8.37 11.48
C VAL A 36 10.84 -7.79 10.30
N MET A 37 10.05 -8.60 9.60
CA MET A 37 9.22 -8.13 8.48
C MET A 37 8.18 -7.08 8.92
N PHE A 38 7.61 -7.24 10.12
CA PHE A 38 6.67 -6.27 10.69
C PHE A 38 7.34 -4.94 11.03
N GLN A 39 8.59 -4.95 11.52
CA GLN A 39 9.35 -3.72 11.74
C GLN A 39 9.61 -2.97 10.42
N TRP A 40 10.00 -3.70 9.37
CA TRP A 40 10.15 -3.11 8.03
C TRP A 40 8.85 -2.51 7.51
N HIS A 41 7.71 -3.17 7.75
CA HIS A 41 6.41 -2.62 7.40
C HIS A 41 6.12 -1.30 8.13
N ILE A 42 6.45 -1.19 9.43
CA ILE A 42 6.31 0.05 10.20
C ILE A 42 7.21 1.15 9.62
N TYR A 43 8.49 0.87 9.35
CA TYR A 43 9.42 1.86 8.80
C TYR A 43 8.97 2.36 7.42
N PHE A 44 8.53 1.45 6.56
CA PHE A 44 7.95 1.82 5.27
C PHE A 44 6.68 2.66 5.44
N GLY A 45 5.83 2.31 6.40
CA GLY A 45 4.65 3.09 6.78
C GLY A 45 4.97 4.52 7.17
N TYR A 46 6.03 4.76 7.96
CA TYR A 46 6.48 6.11 8.29
C TYR A 46 6.98 6.87 7.07
N ALA A 47 7.80 6.24 6.21
CA ALA A 47 8.28 6.88 4.99
C ALA A 47 7.12 7.28 4.07
N VAL A 48 6.15 6.38 3.85
CA VAL A 48 4.94 6.66 3.08
C VAL A 48 4.13 7.79 3.73
N GLY A 49 3.99 7.80 5.05
CA GLY A 49 3.30 8.87 5.76
C GLY A 49 3.92 10.24 5.51
N VAL A 50 5.25 10.34 5.56
CA VAL A 50 5.98 11.58 5.23
C VAL A 50 5.77 11.98 3.77
N PHE A 51 5.87 11.05 2.82
CA PHE A 51 5.68 11.35 1.40
C PHE A 51 4.24 11.79 1.08
N VAL A 52 3.24 11.14 1.66
CA VAL A 52 1.82 11.50 1.50
C VAL A 52 1.55 12.88 2.08
N PHE A 53 2.09 13.16 3.27
CA PHE A 53 1.98 14.48 3.88
C PHE A 53 2.63 15.57 3.01
N ALA A 54 3.88 15.35 2.57
CA ALA A 54 4.58 16.26 1.67
C ALA A 54 3.80 16.47 0.36
N ARG A 55 3.19 15.41 -0.17
CA ARG A 55 2.35 15.47 -1.38
C ARG A 55 1.11 16.33 -1.17
N PHE A 56 0.42 16.22 -0.03
CA PHE A 56 -0.73 17.08 0.28
C PHE A 56 -0.33 18.53 0.49
N VAL A 57 0.81 18.80 1.14
CA VAL A 57 1.35 20.17 1.26
C VAL A 57 1.66 20.76 -0.12
N TYR A 58 2.27 19.97 -1.01
CA TYR A 58 2.54 20.38 -2.39
C TYR A 58 1.24 20.69 -3.15
N MET A 59 0.24 19.81 -3.07
CA MET A 59 -1.07 20.00 -3.71
C MET A 59 -1.82 21.22 -3.16
N ALA A 60 -1.70 21.53 -1.86
CA ALA A 60 -2.29 22.71 -1.26
C ALA A 60 -1.62 24.01 -1.73
N LYS A 61 -0.30 24.00 -1.97
CA LYS A 61 0.47 25.18 -2.43
C LYS A 61 0.38 25.41 -3.93
N PHE A 62 0.50 24.35 -4.73
CA PHE A 62 0.64 24.43 -6.19
C PHE A 62 -0.62 23.98 -6.95
N GLY A 63 -1.65 23.53 -6.22
CA GLY A 63 -2.87 23.01 -6.82
C GLY A 63 -2.77 21.57 -7.32
N LEU A 64 -3.87 21.10 -7.89
CA LEU A 64 -3.97 19.77 -8.50
C LEU A 64 -3.56 19.84 -9.98
N HIS A 65 -2.79 18.87 -10.43
CA HIS A 65 -2.43 18.72 -11.85
C HIS A 65 -3.58 18.18 -12.73
N TYR A 66 -4.71 17.82 -12.12
CA TYR A 66 -5.90 17.33 -12.82
C TYR A 66 -7.10 18.20 -12.45
N PRO A 67 -8.07 18.38 -13.38
CA PRO A 67 -9.27 19.13 -13.09
C PRO A 67 -10.08 18.43 -11.99
N SER A 68 -10.83 19.22 -11.22
CA SER A 68 -11.74 18.70 -10.20
C SER A 68 -12.66 17.62 -10.79
N PRO A 69 -12.95 16.52 -10.07
CA PRO A 69 -13.90 15.51 -10.53
C PRO A 69 -15.31 16.08 -10.81
N PHE A 70 -15.63 17.25 -10.23
CA PHE A 70 -16.90 17.95 -10.42
C PHE A 70 -16.83 19.10 -11.44
N SER A 71 -15.70 19.28 -12.13
CA SER A 71 -15.54 20.35 -13.12
C SER A 71 -16.50 20.14 -14.31
N ARG A 72 -17.31 21.14 -14.62
CA ARG A 72 -18.22 21.11 -15.79
C ARG A 72 -17.46 21.11 -17.13
N GLN A 73 -16.23 21.62 -17.14
CA GLN A 73 -15.39 21.76 -18.33
C GLN A 73 -14.51 20.52 -18.59
N ALA A 74 -14.42 19.59 -17.63
CA ALA A 74 -13.60 18.39 -17.78
C ALA A 74 -14.29 17.31 -18.60
N THR A 75 -13.51 16.64 -19.46
CA THR A 75 -13.96 15.46 -20.21
C THR A 75 -14.27 14.29 -19.28
N THR A 76 -15.08 13.33 -19.74
CA THR A 76 -15.40 12.11 -18.97
C THR A 76 -14.13 11.36 -18.53
N LYS A 77 -13.14 11.26 -19.41
CA LYS A 77 -11.83 10.65 -19.12
C LYS A 77 -11.14 11.36 -17.95
N GLN A 78 -11.05 12.70 -18.00
CA GLN A 78 -10.39 13.49 -16.95
C GLN A 78 -11.12 13.38 -15.60
N LYS A 79 -12.46 13.36 -15.61
CA LYS A 79 -13.26 13.15 -14.38
C LYS A 79 -13.03 11.77 -13.78
N PHE A 80 -13.00 10.74 -14.62
CA PHE A 80 -12.71 9.38 -14.18
C PHE A 80 -11.31 9.27 -13.55
N GLN A 81 -10.29 9.82 -14.22
CA GLN A 81 -8.93 9.88 -13.68
C GLN A 81 -8.89 10.61 -12.33
N ALA A 82 -9.57 11.76 -12.22
CA ALA A 82 -9.65 12.52 -10.97
C ALA A 82 -10.27 11.69 -9.82
N TRP A 83 -11.37 10.97 -10.09
CA TRP A 83 -11.99 10.06 -9.11
C TRP A 83 -11.08 8.92 -8.68
N VAL A 84 -10.40 8.27 -9.63
CA VAL A 84 -9.44 7.19 -9.33
C VAL A 84 -8.33 7.70 -8.42
N TYR A 85 -7.75 8.87 -8.70
CA TYR A 85 -6.73 9.46 -7.83
C TYR A 85 -7.26 9.93 -6.48
N TRP A 86 -8.49 10.45 -6.41
CA TRP A 86 -9.12 10.82 -5.13
C TRP A 86 -9.31 9.60 -4.23
N VAL A 87 -9.85 8.51 -4.76
CA VAL A 87 -10.03 7.25 -4.01
C VAL A 87 -8.68 6.71 -3.56
N PHE A 88 -7.66 6.76 -4.42
CA PHE A 88 -6.30 6.37 -4.07
C PHE A 88 -5.74 7.17 -2.91
N TYR A 89 -5.73 8.50 -2.99
CA TYR A 89 -5.18 9.34 -1.93
C TYR A 89 -5.95 9.20 -0.62
N ALA A 90 -7.28 9.08 -0.67
CA ALA A 90 -8.10 8.81 0.50
C ALA A 90 -7.77 7.46 1.13
N GLY A 91 -7.65 6.40 0.31
CA GLY A 91 -7.29 5.06 0.76
C GLY A 91 -5.92 5.03 1.42
N VAL A 92 -4.90 5.58 0.75
CA VAL A 92 -3.52 5.62 1.26
C VAL A 92 -3.46 6.42 2.58
N ALA A 93 -4.12 7.58 2.64
CA ALA A 93 -4.18 8.37 3.87
C ALA A 93 -4.85 7.59 5.00
N LEU A 94 -5.96 6.89 4.74
CA LEU A 94 -6.64 6.04 5.72
C LEU A 94 -5.75 4.90 6.20
N SER A 95 -4.98 4.26 5.31
CA SER A 95 -4.01 3.22 5.66
C SER A 95 -2.89 3.76 6.54
N VAL A 96 -2.35 4.94 6.25
CA VAL A 96 -1.34 5.59 7.10
C VAL A 96 -1.92 5.92 8.47
N ILE A 97 -3.09 6.57 8.53
CA ILE A 97 -3.73 6.96 9.79
C ILE A 97 -4.01 5.73 10.65
N THR A 98 -4.63 4.69 10.09
CA THR A 98 -4.93 3.45 10.83
C THR A 98 -3.66 2.73 11.28
N GLY A 99 -2.59 2.73 10.47
CA GLY A 99 -1.29 2.18 10.88
C GLY A 99 -0.66 2.95 12.05
N LEU A 100 -0.77 4.28 12.05
CA LEU A 100 -0.32 5.12 13.17
C LEU A 100 -1.18 4.91 14.42
N LEU A 101 -2.50 4.75 14.28
CA LEU A 101 -3.40 4.44 15.40
C LEU A 101 -3.10 3.07 16.01
N LEU A 102 -2.76 2.06 15.21
CA LEU A 102 -2.31 0.76 15.75
C LEU A 102 -1.00 0.87 16.54
N LYS A 103 -0.15 1.84 16.19
CA LYS A 103 1.15 2.01 16.81
C LYS A 103 1.12 2.92 18.05
N PHE A 104 0.27 3.94 18.05
CA PHE A 104 0.28 5.02 19.04
C PHE A 104 -1.11 5.36 19.62
N GLY A 105 -2.17 4.76 19.09
CA GLY A 105 -3.55 5.00 19.51
C GLY A 105 -3.95 4.18 20.74
N PRO A 106 -5.15 4.45 21.29
CA PRO A 106 -5.66 3.71 22.43
C PRO A 106 -6.12 2.30 22.05
N GLU A 107 -5.94 1.34 22.95
CA GLU A 107 -6.35 -0.07 22.77
C GLU A 107 -7.85 -0.21 22.43
N ALA A 108 -8.68 0.71 22.92
CA ALA A 108 -10.13 0.73 22.67
C ALA A 108 -10.53 0.81 21.19
N ILE A 109 -9.65 1.31 20.31
CA ILE A 109 -9.91 1.41 18.85
C ILE A 109 -9.00 0.50 18.02
N GLU A 110 -8.14 -0.30 18.65
CA GLU A 110 -7.12 -1.09 17.97
C GLU A 110 -7.75 -2.06 16.97
N GLN A 111 -8.79 -2.80 17.38
CA GLN A 111 -9.44 -3.79 16.52
C GLN A 111 -10.10 -3.14 15.30
N GLN A 112 -10.75 -1.97 15.47
CA GLN A 112 -11.37 -1.23 14.37
C GLN A 112 -10.29 -0.69 13.43
N ALA A 113 -9.22 -0.10 13.97
CA ALA A 113 -8.09 0.38 13.19
C ALA A 113 -7.44 -0.76 12.40
N GLU A 114 -7.25 -1.94 13.01
CA GLU A 114 -6.67 -3.12 12.35
C GLU A 114 -7.56 -3.62 11.21
N THR A 115 -8.87 -3.66 11.44
CA THR A 115 -9.84 -4.09 10.43
C THR A 115 -9.81 -3.16 9.22
N ILE A 116 -9.83 -1.85 9.44
CA ILE A 116 -9.75 -0.85 8.36
C ILE A 116 -8.39 -0.89 7.68
N HIS A 117 -7.30 -1.06 8.44
CA HIS A 117 -5.95 -1.14 7.87
C HIS A 117 -5.81 -2.36 6.94
N LYS A 118 -6.36 -3.51 7.32
CA LYS A 118 -6.38 -4.72 6.48
C LYS A 118 -7.23 -4.57 5.23
N LEU A 119 -8.26 -3.72 5.24
CA LEU A 119 -9.06 -3.41 4.06
C LEU A 119 -8.21 -2.79 2.93
N ALA A 120 -7.03 -2.24 3.25
CA ALA A 120 -6.16 -1.63 2.27
C ALA A 120 -5.78 -2.57 1.13
N LEU A 121 -5.53 -3.84 1.44
CA LEU A 121 -5.19 -4.85 0.43
C LEU A 121 -6.27 -4.98 -0.65
N TRP A 122 -7.54 -4.82 -0.27
CA TRP A 122 -8.66 -5.02 -1.19
C TRP A 122 -8.89 -3.85 -2.13
N TYR A 123 -8.59 -2.61 -1.75
CA TYR A 123 -8.71 -1.47 -2.67
C TYR A 123 -7.43 -1.28 -3.50
N PHE A 124 -6.25 -1.67 -3.00
CA PHE A 124 -5.00 -1.52 -3.75
C PHE A 124 -4.97 -2.39 -5.00
N ILE A 125 -5.47 -3.63 -4.95
CA ILE A 125 -5.50 -4.53 -6.10
C ILE A 125 -6.25 -3.92 -7.30
N PRO A 126 -7.54 -3.51 -7.18
CA PRO A 126 -8.25 -2.89 -8.29
C PRO A 126 -7.64 -1.54 -8.69
N PHE A 127 -7.13 -0.74 -7.74
CA PHE A 127 -6.45 0.51 -8.07
C PHE A 127 -5.21 0.29 -8.95
N ILE A 128 -4.31 -0.64 -8.57
CA ILE A 128 -3.09 -0.94 -9.32
C ILE A 128 -3.45 -1.42 -10.73
N SER A 129 -4.42 -2.33 -10.84
CA SER A 129 -4.91 -2.82 -12.14
C SER A 129 -5.44 -1.70 -13.02
N LEU A 130 -6.30 -0.82 -12.48
CA LEU A 130 -6.84 0.33 -13.21
C LEU A 130 -5.76 1.35 -13.59
N HIS A 131 -4.83 1.62 -12.69
CA HIS A 131 -3.74 2.56 -12.91
C HIS A 131 -2.80 2.09 -14.01
N LEU A 132 -2.34 0.83 -13.95
CA LEU A 132 -1.46 0.24 -14.97
C LEU A 132 -2.16 0.12 -16.32
N ALA A 133 -3.43 -0.32 -16.35
CA ALA A 133 -4.21 -0.34 -17.59
C ALA A 133 -4.37 1.07 -18.17
N GLY A 134 -4.61 2.07 -17.32
CA GLY A 134 -4.69 3.47 -17.72
C GLY A 134 -3.39 3.98 -18.32
N ILE A 135 -2.23 3.62 -17.76
CA ILE A 135 -0.92 3.95 -18.32
C ILE A 135 -0.74 3.31 -19.69
N LEU A 136 -1.02 2.00 -19.83
CA LEU A 136 -0.87 1.28 -21.10
C LEU A 136 -1.75 1.86 -22.23
N VAL A 137 -3.01 2.20 -21.90
CA VAL A 137 -3.93 2.83 -22.85
C VAL A 137 -3.45 4.24 -23.22
N ALA A 138 -2.93 5.00 -22.27
CA ALA A 138 -2.46 6.36 -22.54
C ALA A 138 -1.19 6.36 -23.39
N GLU A 139 -0.25 5.46 -23.10
CA GLU A 139 1.03 5.30 -23.80
C GLU A 139 0.85 4.75 -25.23
N SER A 140 -0.16 3.91 -25.46
CA SER A 140 -0.50 3.42 -26.81
C SER A 140 -1.37 4.38 -27.62
N GLY A 141 -2.05 5.31 -26.93
CA GLY A 141 -3.00 6.24 -27.52
C GLY A 141 -2.40 7.61 -27.83
N ASN A 142 -3.18 8.66 -27.51
CA ASN A 142 -2.88 10.05 -27.84
C ASN A 142 -1.94 10.74 -26.84
N ASP A 143 -1.67 10.12 -25.68
CA ASP A 143 -0.85 10.69 -24.62
C ASP A 143 0.49 9.92 -24.51
N LYS A 144 1.18 9.72 -25.63
CA LYS A 144 2.44 8.97 -25.67
C LYS A 144 3.54 9.67 -24.85
N GLY A 145 4.42 8.89 -24.23
CA GLY A 145 5.54 9.39 -23.44
C GLY A 145 5.17 9.81 -22.02
N ILE A 146 4.00 9.43 -21.50
CA ILE A 146 3.62 9.71 -20.10
C ILE A 146 4.62 9.05 -19.14
N VAL A 147 5.01 7.80 -19.40
CA VAL A 147 5.97 7.10 -18.54
C VAL A 147 7.31 7.84 -18.52
N SER A 148 7.79 8.26 -19.68
CA SER A 148 9.04 9.03 -19.80
C SER A 148 8.97 10.35 -19.03
N LYS A 149 7.86 11.09 -19.15
CA LYS A 149 7.64 12.34 -18.39
C LYS A 149 7.57 12.12 -16.87
N MET A 150 7.04 10.96 -16.44
CA MET A 150 6.95 10.63 -15.02
C MET A 150 8.31 10.26 -14.41
N ILE A 151 9.17 9.55 -15.14
CA ILE A 151 10.45 9.04 -14.64
C ILE A 151 11.60 10.00 -14.92
N GLY A 152 11.65 10.57 -16.13
CA GLY A 152 12.73 11.42 -16.62
C GLY A 152 12.50 12.92 -16.45
N GLY A 153 11.25 13.36 -16.23
CA GLY A 153 10.85 14.78 -16.23
C GLY A 153 10.49 15.28 -17.62
#